data_AF-A0A6P7FZN2-F1
#
_entry.id   AF-A0A6P7FZN2-F1
#
_cell.length_a   1.000
_cell.length_b   1.000
_cell.length_c   1.000
_cell.angle_alpha   90.00
_cell.angle_beta   90.00
_cell.angle_gamma   90.00
#
_symmetry.space_group_name_H-M   'P 1'
#
loop_
_entity.id
_entity.type
_entity.pdbx_description
1 polymer ?
#
loop_
_entity_poly.entity_id
_entity_poly.type
_entity_poly.pdbx_seq_one_letter_code
_entity_poly.pdbx_strand_id
1 'polypeptide(L)'
;MVRNRKKEKTKGNFDAESMKECVAAILDGESIRNAAKRFGLKYQTVGMYVKKFRDNPEGEHDMKLRNDTRKVFTDKQEDDLEAYLIKLDRESSDNIENLGFPQLVY
;
A
#
# COMPACT_ATOMS: atom_id res chain seq x y z
N MET A 1 -20.99 24.17 15.51
CA MET A 1 -21.21 23.17 14.44
C MET A 1 -20.58 21.85 14.84
N VAL A 2 -21.38 20.78 14.93
CA VAL A 2 -20.87 19.42 15.20
C VAL A 2 -20.09 18.96 13.97
N ARG A 3 -18.79 18.67 14.13
CA ARG A 3 -17.98 18.08 13.05
C ARG A 3 -18.38 16.62 12.91
N ASN A 4 -19.10 16.28 11.84
CA ASN A 4 -19.40 14.89 11.51
C ASN A 4 -18.08 14.09 11.41
N ARG A 5 -18.03 12.95 12.12
CA ARG A 5 -16.84 12.09 12.14
C ARG A 5 -16.51 11.63 10.72
N LYS A 6 -15.25 11.82 10.30
CA LYS A 6 -14.78 11.44 8.97
C LYS A 6 -14.83 9.91 8.84
N LYS A 7 -15.51 9.41 7.81
CA LYS A 7 -15.58 7.97 7.52
C LYS A 7 -14.19 7.42 7.19
N GLU A 8 -13.88 6.23 7.67
CA GLU A 8 -12.71 5.47 7.25
C GLU A 8 -12.81 5.18 5.74
N LYS A 9 -11.71 5.41 5.02
CA LYS A 9 -11.63 5.13 3.59
C LYS A 9 -10.74 3.92 3.39
N THR A 10 -11.25 2.88 2.73
CA THR A 10 -10.42 1.78 2.26
C THR A 10 -9.45 2.29 1.19
N LYS A 11 -8.15 2.02 1.37
CA LYS A 11 -7.16 2.26 0.32
C LYS A 11 -7.51 1.35 -0.86
N GLY A 12 -7.61 1.92 -2.06
CA GLY A 12 -7.78 1.13 -3.27
C GLY A 12 -6.44 0.49 -3.61
N ASN A 13 -6.46 -0.79 -3.94
CA ASN A 13 -5.36 -1.46 -4.61
C ASN A 13 -5.79 -1.75 -6.05
N PHE A 14 -4.91 -1.56 -7.02
CA PHE A 14 -5.11 -2.00 -8.39
C PHE A 14 -3.78 -2.42 -8.97
N ASP A 15 -3.85 -3.37 -9.88
CA ASP A 15 -2.68 -3.85 -10.59
C ASP A 15 -2.26 -2.85 -11.69
N ALA A 16 -0.95 -2.67 -11.84
CA ALA A 16 -0.38 -1.69 -12.75
C ALA A 16 -0.60 -2.07 -14.22
N GLU A 17 -0.58 -3.36 -14.54
CA GLU A 17 -0.81 -3.87 -15.89
C GLU A 17 -2.26 -3.63 -16.32
N SER A 18 -3.21 -3.96 -15.43
CA SER A 18 -4.63 -3.66 -15.64
C SER A 18 -4.91 -2.17 -15.88
N MET A 19 -4.20 -1.27 -15.18
CA MET A 19 -4.32 0.18 -15.39
C MET A 19 -3.75 0.61 -16.76
N LYS A 20 -2.62 0.03 -17.20
CA LYS A 20 -2.05 0.30 -18.53
C LYS A 20 -3.02 -0.10 -19.64
N GLU A 21 -3.55 -1.31 -19.57
CA GLU A 21 -4.50 -1.82 -20.57
C GLU A 21 -5.78 -0.97 -20.62
N CYS A 22 -6.30 -0.57 -19.45
CA CYS A 22 -7.47 0.28 -19.36
C CYS A 22 -7.25 1.66 -20.00
N VAL A 23 -6.08 2.28 -19.76
CA VAL A 23 -5.74 3.58 -20.35
C VAL A 23 -5.54 3.45 -21.86
N ALA A 24 -4.88 2.39 -22.34
CA ALA A 24 -4.71 2.13 -23.77
C ALA A 24 -6.06 2.01 -24.48
N ALA A 25 -6.98 1.21 -23.95
CA ALA A 25 -8.33 1.06 -24.51
C ALA A 25 -9.09 2.40 -24.60
N ILE A 26 -8.89 3.30 -23.63
CA ILE A 26 -9.49 4.64 -23.65
C ILE A 26 -8.85 5.55 -24.69
N LEU A 27 -7.53 5.44 -24.90
CA LEU A 27 -6.83 6.17 -25.96
C LEU A 27 -7.26 5.70 -27.35
N ASP A 28 -7.60 4.41 -27.50
CA ASP A 28 -8.16 3.81 -28.72
C ASP A 28 -9.63 4.19 -28.98
N GLY A 29 -10.26 4.92 -28.07
CA GLY A 29 -11.61 5.48 -28.24
C GLY A 29 -12.71 4.84 -27.37
N GLU A 30 -12.38 3.89 -26.49
CA GLU A 30 -13.35 3.36 -25.53
C GLU A 30 -13.75 4.42 -24.49
N SER A 31 -15.03 4.44 -24.10
CA SER A 31 -15.47 5.38 -23.06
C SER A 31 -14.86 5.02 -21.70
N ILE A 32 -14.44 6.05 -20.95
CA ILE A 32 -13.80 5.89 -19.63
C ILE A 32 -14.67 5.04 -18.68
N ARG A 33 -16.00 5.19 -18.72
CA ARG A 33 -16.90 4.41 -17.85
C ARG A 33 -16.93 2.93 -18.22
N ASN A 34 -16.94 2.62 -19.53
CA ASN A 34 -17.00 1.23 -19.99
C ASN A 34 -15.67 0.51 -19.70
N ALA A 35 -14.55 1.14 -20.06
CA ALA A 35 -13.23 0.61 -19.78
C ALA A 35 -13.02 0.41 -18.26
N ALA A 36 -13.33 1.42 -17.43
CA ALA A 36 -13.19 1.28 -15.98
C ALA A 36 -14.04 0.12 -15.41
N LYS A 37 -15.27 -0.08 -15.91
CA LYS A 37 -16.13 -1.20 -15.50
C LYS A 37 -15.55 -2.54 -15.94
N ARG A 38 -15.04 -2.63 -17.17
CA ARG A 38 -14.44 -3.84 -17.74
C ARG A 38 -13.22 -4.31 -16.95
N PHE A 39 -12.35 -3.38 -16.56
CA PHE A 39 -11.13 -3.67 -15.81
C PHE A 39 -11.31 -3.62 -14.28
N GLY A 40 -12.53 -3.39 -13.78
CA GLY A 40 -12.81 -3.35 -12.34
C GLY A 40 -12.15 -2.16 -11.59
N LEU A 41 -11.82 -1.09 -12.32
CA LEU A 41 -11.09 0.07 -11.79
C LEU A 41 -12.04 1.21 -11.39
N LYS A 42 -11.61 2.02 -10.41
CA LYS A 42 -12.36 3.23 -10.04
C LYS A 42 -12.24 4.27 -11.15
N TYR A 43 -13.38 4.71 -11.69
CA TYR A 43 -13.48 5.74 -12.73
C TYR A 43 -12.62 6.99 -12.47
N GLN A 44 -12.62 7.48 -11.22
CA GLN A 44 -11.84 8.66 -10.82
C GLN A 44 -10.33 8.44 -10.99
N THR A 45 -9.85 7.24 -10.61
CA THR A 45 -8.45 6.87 -10.73
C THR A 45 -8.04 6.76 -12.19
N VAL A 46 -8.85 6.07 -13.01
CA VAL A 46 -8.59 5.95 -14.45
C VAL A 46 -8.54 7.32 -15.12
N GLY A 47 -9.50 8.21 -14.83
CA GLY A 47 -9.50 9.57 -15.38
C GLY A 47 -8.24 10.38 -15.04
N MET A 48 -7.69 10.22 -13.83
CA MET A 48 -6.41 10.84 -13.45
C MET A 48 -5.25 10.33 -14.31
N TYR A 49 -5.16 9.02 -14.56
CA TYR A 49 -4.09 8.43 -15.38
C TYR A 49 -4.23 8.77 -16.87
N VAL A 50 -5.46 8.77 -17.40
CA VAL A 50 -5.73 9.20 -18.79
C VAL A 50 -5.30 10.66 -18.97
N LYS A 51 -5.61 11.54 -18.02
CA LYS A 51 -5.15 12.93 -18.06
C LYS A 51 -3.62 13.01 -18.04
N LYS A 52 -2.95 12.26 -17.16
CA LYS A 52 -1.48 12.21 -17.07
C LYS A 52 -0.83 11.79 -18.40
N PHE A 53 -1.43 10.84 -19.12
CA PHE A 53 -0.99 10.42 -20.45
C PHE A 53 -1.22 11.49 -21.51
N ARG A 54 -2.38 12.15 -21.50
CA ARG A 54 -2.69 13.20 -22.48
C ARG A 54 -1.82 14.45 -22.31
N ASP A 55 -1.51 14.80 -21.07
CA ASP A 55 -0.71 15.98 -20.75
C ASP A 55 0.78 15.76 -21.06
N ASN A 56 1.27 14.51 -21.07
CA ASN A 56 2.68 14.21 -21.33
C ASN A 56 2.90 12.84 -22.02
N PRO A 57 2.52 12.68 -23.31
CA PRO A 57 2.40 11.39 -23.97
C PRO A 57 3.71 10.62 -24.18
N GLU A 58 4.86 11.30 -24.19
CA GLU A 58 6.19 10.66 -24.33
C GLU A 58 6.84 10.36 -22.97
N GLY A 59 6.18 10.72 -21.87
CA GLY A 59 6.71 10.54 -20.53
C GLY A 59 6.64 9.09 -20.04
N GLU A 60 7.62 8.69 -19.22
CA GLU A 60 7.52 7.42 -18.50
C GLU A 60 6.40 7.52 -17.44
N HIS A 61 5.32 6.79 -17.68
CA HIS A 61 4.17 6.79 -16.80
C HIS A 61 4.18 5.59 -15.86
N ASP A 62 4.67 5.83 -14.64
CA ASP A 62 4.47 4.88 -13.57
C ASP A 62 2.97 4.77 -13.23
N MET A 63 2.42 3.57 -13.45
CA MET A 63 1.02 3.22 -13.20
C MET A 63 0.79 2.66 -11.80
N LYS A 64 1.81 2.63 -10.95
CA LYS A 64 1.67 2.17 -9.57
C LYS A 64 1.11 3.29 -8.68
N LEU A 65 0.38 2.89 -7.64
CA LEU A 65 0.07 3.79 -6.54
C LEU A 65 1.36 4.12 -5.78
N ARG A 66 1.64 5.41 -5.59
CA ARG A 66 2.74 5.86 -4.72
C ARG A 66 2.32 5.78 -3.25
N ASN A 67 2.44 4.60 -2.67
CA ASN A 67 2.18 4.37 -1.25
C ASN A 67 3.28 4.92 -0.33
N ASP A 68 4.46 5.22 -0.89
CA ASP A 68 5.66 5.62 -0.14
C ASP A 68 5.71 7.09 0.28
N THR A 69 4.71 7.90 -0.07
CA THR A 69 4.74 9.35 0.16
C THR A 69 4.61 9.77 1.63
N ARG A 70 4.28 8.86 2.54
CA ARG A 70 4.09 9.13 3.98
C ARG A 70 4.74 8.07 4.87
N LYS A 71 5.85 7.49 4.42
CA LYS A 71 6.68 6.65 5.31
C LYS A 71 7.21 7.52 6.46
N VAL A 72 7.02 7.07 7.69
CA VAL A 72 7.53 7.74 8.91
C VAL A 72 8.99 7.35 9.13
N PHE A 73 9.31 6.10 8.86
CA PHE A 73 10.65 5.53 8.92
C PHE A 73 11.20 5.34 7.51
N THR A 74 12.51 5.49 7.35
CA THR A 74 13.20 5.03 6.15
C THR A 74 13.29 3.50 6.18
N ASP A 75 13.48 2.88 5.00
CA ASP A 75 13.59 1.41 4.92
C ASP A 75 14.69 0.88 5.88
N LYS A 76 15.83 1.58 5.95
CA LYS A 76 16.91 1.27 6.91
C LYS A 76 16.47 1.36 8.38
N GLN A 77 15.65 2.34 8.73
CA GLN A 77 15.13 2.48 10.10
C GLN A 77 14.12 1.38 10.43
N GLU A 78 13.35 0.90 9.44
CA GLU A 78 12.49 -0.26 9.61
C GLU A 78 13.33 -1.53 9.84
N ASP A 79 14.41 -1.72 9.08
CA ASP A 79 15.34 -2.85 9.28
C ASP A 79 15.99 -2.83 10.68
N ASP A 80 16.44 -1.65 11.13
CA ASP A 80 17.05 -1.46 12.45
C ASP A 80 16.03 -1.74 13.57
N LEU A 81 14.76 -1.33 13.40
CA LEU A 81 13.68 -1.62 14.34
C LEU A 81 13.33 -3.10 14.38
N GLU A 82 13.26 -3.77 13.23
CA GLU A 82 13.02 -5.20 13.14
C GLU A 82 14.11 -5.99 13.86
N ALA A 83 15.38 -5.66 13.60
CA ALA A 83 16.52 -6.28 14.28
C ALA A 83 16.45 -6.09 15.80
N TYR A 84 16.05 -4.90 16.26
CA TYR A 84 15.88 -4.60 17.68
C TYR A 84 14.74 -5.41 18.32
N LEU A 85 13.60 -5.56 17.64
CA LEU A 85 12.48 -6.38 18.13
C LEU A 85 12.85 -7.85 18.23
N ILE A 86 13.56 -8.39 17.23
CA ILE A 86 14.06 -9.78 17.26
C ILE A 86 15.05 -9.98 18.41
N LYS A 87 15.91 -8.99 18.67
CA LYS A 87 16.84 -9.03 19.79
C LYS A 87 16.11 -9.06 21.14
N LEU A 88 15.09 -8.20 21.33
CA LEU A 88 14.27 -8.20 22.53
C LEU A 88 13.54 -9.53 22.75
N ASP A 89 12.99 -10.13 21.69
CA ASP A 89 12.28 -11.40 21.76
C ASP A 89 13.21 -12.54 22.26
N ARG A 90 14.43 -12.60 21.71
CA ARG A 90 15.45 -13.56 22.14
C ARG A 90 15.88 -13.34 23.59
N GLU A 91 16.17 -12.10 23.97
CA GLU A 91 16.55 -11.76 25.34
C GLU A 91 15.41 -12.04 26.35
N SER A 92 14.15 -11.91 25.92
CA SER A 92 13.00 -12.28 26.77
C SER A 92 12.82 -13.79 26.92
N SER A 93 13.22 -14.58 25.91
CA SER A 93 13.21 -16.05 25.96
C SER A 93 14.32 -16.58 26.87
N ASP A 94 15.53 -16.02 26.77
CA ASP A 94 16.69 -16.40 27.58
C ASP A 94 16.53 -16.06 29.08
N ASN A 95 15.68 -15.07 29.40
CA ASN A 95 15.36 -14.69 30.78
C ASN A 95 14.31 -15.59 31.44
N ILE A 96 13.57 -16.42 30.70
CA ILE A 96 12.60 -17.36 31.28
C ILE A 96 13.30 -18.63 31.78
N GLU A 97 14.38 -19.07 31.12
CA GLU A 97 15.16 -20.26 31.54
C GLU A 97 16.01 -20.03 32.80
N ASN A 98 16.28 -18.78 33.18
CA ASN A 98 17.03 -18.42 34.39
C ASN A 98 16.17 -18.09 35.62
N LEU A 99 14.84 -18.10 35.49
CA LEU A 99 13.95 -18.04 36.65
C LEU A 99 13.75 -19.46 37.15
N GLY A 100 14.66 -19.89 38.03
CA GLY A 100 14.57 -21.15 38.77
C GLY A 100 13.26 -21.24 39.56
N PHE A 101 12.21 -21.69 38.89
CA PHE A 101 10.97 -22.09 39.55
C PHE A 101 11.30 -23.30 40.40
N PRO A 102 11.16 -23.23 41.74
CA PRO A 102 11.34 -24.40 42.58
C PRO A 102 10.33 -25.46 42.14
N GLN A 103 10.83 -26.63 41.72
CA GLN A 103 9.96 -27.77 41.48
C GLN A 103 9.20 -28.06 42.77
N LEU A 104 7.89 -27.82 42.75
CA LEU A 104 6.98 -28.33 43.77
C LEU A 104 6.96 -29.85 43.61
N VAL A 105 7.73 -30.51 44.47
CA VAL A 105 7.66 -31.96 44.69
C VAL A 105 6.30 -32.22 45.34
N TYR A 106 5.41 -32.89 44.61
CA TYR A 106 4.17 -33.46 45.13
C TYR A 106 4.46 -34.71 45.95
#